data_AF-A0A3G3GKY3-F1
#
_entry.id   AF-A0A3G3GKY3-F1
#
_cell.length_a   1.000
_cell.length_b   1.000
_cell.length_c   1.000
_cell.angle_alpha   90.00
_cell.angle_beta   90.00
_cell.angle_gamma   90.00
#
_symmetry.space_group_name_H-M   'P 1'
#
loop_
_entity.id
_entity.type
_entity.pdbx_description
1 polymer ?
#
loop_
_entity_poly.entity_id
_entity_poly.type
_entity_poly.pdbx_seq_one_letter_code
_entity_poly.pdbx_strand_id
1 'polypeptide(L)'
;MKTLKTLGMILFIGLTLTSYAQERGHSFSPNYKGYYYLRTAFTGDALSLESNGSASNVMSGASFMSSQKGATGTMWKLVPDAKNKGWYRLQSKDQGDGKCLEANTAGGEKDGRSFMDNFQDVTGQLWRLDLVSATNGDHLYRLRTMLHGNNFSLEGNKPDNKSVYSGNAFMDKTQNVSGQMWRLVPVQ
;
A
#
# COMPACT_ATOMS: atom_id res chain seq x y z
N MET A 1 -62.44 -43.93 6.30
CA MET A 1 -61.48 -43.40 5.31
C MET A 1 -60.87 -42.13 5.86
N LYS A 2 -59.59 -42.14 6.26
CA LYS A 2 -58.85 -40.95 6.71
C LYS A 2 -57.74 -40.67 5.69
N THR A 3 -57.77 -39.49 5.10
CA THR A 3 -56.74 -38.97 4.19
C THR A 3 -55.59 -38.41 5.01
N LEU A 4 -54.39 -38.94 4.81
CA LEU A 4 -53.15 -38.39 5.35
C LEU A 4 -52.63 -37.35 4.35
N LYS A 5 -52.51 -36.08 4.78
CA LYS A 5 -51.83 -35.03 4.01
C LYS A 5 -50.36 -35.01 4.43
N THR A 6 -49.46 -35.28 3.48
CA THR A 6 -48.01 -35.17 3.68
C THR A 6 -47.62 -33.70 3.66
N LEU A 7 -47.00 -33.21 4.76
CA LEU A 7 -46.43 -31.87 4.84
C LEU A 7 -44.94 -31.98 4.45
N GLY A 8 -44.55 -31.38 3.33
CA GLY A 8 -43.15 -31.29 2.91
C GLY A 8 -42.40 -30.29 3.79
N MET A 9 -41.42 -30.78 4.54
CA MET A 9 -40.52 -29.97 5.36
C MET A 9 -39.37 -29.49 4.47
N ILE A 10 -39.40 -28.21 4.08
CA ILE A 10 -38.28 -27.58 3.35
C ILE A 10 -37.20 -27.22 4.38
N LEU A 11 -36.07 -27.91 4.28
CA LEU A 11 -34.87 -27.62 5.07
C LEU A 11 -34.13 -26.44 4.41
N PHE A 12 -34.20 -25.26 5.03
CA PHE A 12 -33.35 -24.12 4.65
C PHE A 12 -31.97 -24.31 5.27
N ILE A 13 -31.00 -24.74 4.45
CA ILE A 13 -29.58 -24.70 4.81
C ILE A 13 -29.12 -23.25 4.64
N GLY A 14 -29.03 -22.52 5.75
CA GLY A 14 -28.44 -21.18 5.77
C GLY A 14 -26.94 -21.25 5.49
N LEU A 15 -26.53 -20.97 4.25
CA LEU A 15 -25.14 -20.64 3.93
C LEU A 15 -24.85 -19.24 4.44
N THR A 16 -24.14 -19.12 5.57
CA THR A 16 -23.56 -17.84 5.99
C THR A 16 -22.39 -17.52 5.06
N LEU A 17 -22.64 -16.69 4.04
CA LEU A 17 -21.57 -16.03 3.30
C LEU A 17 -20.93 -14.99 4.24
N THR A 18 -19.80 -15.34 4.86
CA THR A 18 -18.94 -14.32 5.48
C THR A 18 -18.31 -13.50 4.37
N SER A 19 -18.96 -12.39 3.98
CA SER A 19 -18.29 -11.36 3.20
C SER A 19 -17.22 -10.75 4.10
N TYR A 20 -15.95 -11.05 3.87
CA TYR A 20 -14.87 -10.28 4.48
C TYR A 20 -15.00 -8.86 3.92
N ALA A 21 -15.56 -7.95 4.72
CA ALA A 21 -15.64 -6.55 4.35
C ALA A 21 -14.21 -6.04 4.19
N GLN A 22 -13.92 -5.43 3.04
CA GLN A 22 -12.62 -4.86 2.79
C GLN A 22 -12.34 -3.77 3.84
N GLU A 23 -11.17 -3.81 4.48
CA GLU A 23 -10.70 -2.75 5.35
C GLU A 23 -10.60 -1.46 4.54
N ARG A 24 -11.43 -0.48 4.91
CA ARG A 24 -11.48 0.80 4.22
C ARG A 24 -10.21 1.60 4.53
N GLY A 25 -9.70 2.29 3.52
CA GLY A 25 -8.68 3.32 3.71
C GLY A 25 -9.27 4.45 4.54
N HIS A 26 -8.57 4.85 5.59
CA HIS A 26 -9.01 5.96 6.43
C HIS A 26 -8.51 7.28 5.87
N SER A 27 -9.20 8.37 6.23
CA SER A 27 -8.66 9.71 6.00
C SER A 27 -7.30 9.83 6.68
N PHE A 28 -6.29 10.21 5.92
CA PHE A 28 -4.95 10.43 6.44
C PHE A 28 -4.95 11.60 7.43
N SER A 29 -4.38 11.36 8.60
CA SER A 29 -4.15 12.38 9.62
C SER A 29 -2.65 12.59 9.80
N PRO A 30 -2.12 13.79 9.53
CA PRO A 30 -0.69 14.08 9.75
C PRO A 30 -0.28 14.02 11.22
N ASN A 31 -1.24 14.02 12.14
CA ASN A 31 -1.00 13.92 13.58
C ASN A 31 -1.04 12.48 14.10
N TYR A 32 -1.41 11.51 13.27
CA TYR A 32 -1.42 10.10 13.67
C TYR A 32 0.00 9.64 14.00
N LYS A 33 0.18 9.01 15.18
CA LYS A 33 1.49 8.58 15.69
C LYS A 33 1.78 7.10 15.51
N GLY A 34 0.79 6.33 15.08
CA GLY A 34 0.92 4.89 14.82
C GLY A 34 1.48 4.59 13.44
N TYR A 35 1.34 3.32 13.06
CA TYR A 35 1.73 2.82 11.74
C TYR A 35 0.49 2.59 10.87
N TYR A 36 0.70 2.60 9.56
CA TYR A 36 -0.26 2.22 8.54
C TYR A 36 0.23 1.01 7.76
N TYR A 37 -0.68 0.14 7.34
CA TYR A 37 -0.49 -0.66 6.13
C TYR A 37 -0.78 0.22 4.92
N LEU A 38 0.09 0.15 3.91
CA LEU A 38 -0.12 0.77 2.61
C LEU A 38 -0.57 -0.29 1.62
N ARG A 39 -1.83 -0.21 1.16
CA ARG A 39 -2.43 -1.22 0.27
C ARG A 39 -2.96 -0.58 -1.00
N THR A 40 -2.78 -1.21 -2.15
CA THR A 40 -3.30 -0.65 -3.40
C THR A 40 -4.78 -1.00 -3.59
N ALA A 41 -5.51 -0.17 -4.33
CA ALA A 41 -6.86 -0.50 -4.75
C ALA A 41 -6.90 -1.71 -5.69
N PHE A 42 -5.79 -1.99 -6.37
CA PHE A 42 -5.62 -3.15 -7.22
C PHE A 42 -5.62 -4.48 -6.46
N THR A 43 -4.92 -4.54 -5.32
CA THR A 43 -4.71 -5.79 -4.57
C THR A 43 -5.59 -5.91 -3.33
N GLY A 44 -6.37 -4.87 -3.01
CA GLY A 44 -7.28 -4.85 -1.89
C GLY A 44 -6.56 -5.07 -0.57
N ASP A 45 -7.09 -5.95 0.28
CA ASP A 45 -6.48 -6.28 1.58
C ASP A 45 -5.50 -7.46 1.52
N ALA A 46 -5.31 -8.03 0.34
CA ALA A 46 -4.47 -9.22 0.20
C ALA A 46 -2.99 -8.87 0.40
N LEU A 47 -2.56 -7.70 -0.08
CA LEU A 47 -1.15 -7.29 -0.08
C LEU A 47 -0.94 -5.92 0.57
N SER A 48 0.22 -5.75 1.20
CA SER A 48 0.70 -4.47 1.73
C SER A 48 2.11 -4.18 1.21
N LEU A 49 2.45 -2.90 1.05
CA LEU A 49 3.81 -2.51 0.73
C LEU A 49 4.75 -2.96 1.85
N GLU A 50 5.80 -3.66 1.47
CA GLU A 50 6.86 -4.15 2.35
C GLU A 50 8.15 -3.42 2.00
N SER A 51 8.87 -2.97 3.03
CA SER A 51 10.06 -2.12 2.90
C SER A 51 11.24 -2.84 2.28
N ASN A 52 11.45 -4.09 2.66
CA ASN A 52 12.58 -4.94 2.36
C ASN A 52 13.87 -4.34 2.94
N GLY A 53 14.98 -5.08 2.83
CA GLY A 53 16.31 -4.52 3.03
C GLY A 53 16.94 -4.16 1.70
N SER A 54 17.54 -2.98 1.55
CA SER A 54 18.20 -2.57 0.30
C SER A 54 19.36 -3.48 -0.15
N ALA A 55 19.96 -4.21 0.80
CA ALA A 55 20.98 -5.24 0.57
C ALA A 55 20.41 -6.65 0.42
N SER A 56 19.09 -6.83 0.49
CA SER A 56 18.43 -8.13 0.36
C SER A 56 18.51 -8.63 -1.09
N ASN A 57 18.73 -9.94 -1.24
CA ASN A 57 18.62 -10.60 -2.56
C ASN A 57 17.16 -10.76 -2.99
N VAL A 58 16.21 -10.71 -2.06
CA VAL A 58 14.77 -10.75 -2.36
C VAL A 58 14.41 -9.45 -3.08
N MET A 59 13.74 -9.58 -4.24
CA MET A 59 13.27 -8.42 -5.02
C MET A 59 14.36 -7.40 -5.38
N SER A 60 15.63 -7.84 -5.40
CA SER A 60 16.82 -6.99 -5.57
C SER A 60 16.93 -5.85 -4.55
N GLY A 61 16.40 -6.05 -3.35
CA GLY A 61 16.40 -5.08 -2.25
C GLY A 61 15.43 -3.91 -2.43
N ALA A 62 14.56 -3.97 -3.44
CA ALA A 62 13.48 -3.00 -3.58
C ALA A 62 12.30 -3.35 -2.66
N SER A 63 11.52 -2.33 -2.32
CA SER A 63 10.23 -2.49 -1.65
C SER A 63 9.24 -3.19 -2.59
N PHE A 64 8.34 -4.00 -2.04
CA PHE A 64 7.44 -4.84 -2.85
C PHE A 64 6.09 -5.10 -2.18
N MET A 65 5.10 -5.56 -2.94
CA MET A 65 3.79 -5.93 -2.42
C MET A 65 3.81 -7.34 -1.81
N SER A 66 3.67 -7.43 -0.49
CA SER A 66 3.75 -8.68 0.27
C SER A 66 2.39 -9.11 0.81
N SER A 67 2.12 -10.42 0.80
CA SER A 67 0.93 -11.03 1.43
C SER A 67 1.13 -11.30 2.92
N GLN A 68 2.33 -11.05 3.46
CA GLN A 68 2.66 -11.35 4.84
C GLN A 68 1.96 -10.38 5.80
N LYS A 69 0.97 -10.89 6.53
CA LYS A 69 0.21 -10.11 7.51
C LYS A 69 1.01 -9.90 8.79
N GLY A 70 0.99 -8.67 9.32
CA GLY A 70 1.61 -8.33 10.62
C GLY A 70 3.13 -8.27 10.63
N ALA A 71 3.80 -8.40 9.48
CA ALA A 71 5.24 -8.20 9.40
C ALA A 71 5.60 -6.73 9.64
N THR A 72 6.63 -6.47 10.44
CA THR A 72 7.05 -5.10 10.78
C THR A 72 7.51 -4.31 9.56
N GLY A 73 8.07 -4.96 8.53
CA GLY A 73 8.41 -4.32 7.25
C GLY A 73 7.20 -3.83 6.44
N THR A 74 5.98 -4.26 6.78
CA THR A 74 4.74 -3.76 6.16
C THR A 74 4.09 -2.59 6.90
N MET A 75 4.68 -2.17 8.03
CA MET A 75 4.14 -1.13 8.91
C MET A 75 4.87 0.18 8.66
N TRP A 76 4.16 1.16 8.13
CA TRP A 76 4.72 2.44 7.68
C TRP A 76 4.28 3.60 8.56
N LYS A 77 5.25 4.42 8.95
CA LYS A 77 5.05 5.70 9.59
C LYS A 77 5.24 6.79 8.55
N LEU A 78 4.30 7.73 8.48
CA LEU A 78 4.40 8.93 7.65
C LEU A 78 4.78 10.09 8.55
N VAL A 79 6.05 10.46 8.55
CA VAL A 79 6.58 11.52 9.39
C VAL A 79 6.57 12.83 8.61
N PRO A 80 5.88 13.90 9.08
CA PRO A 80 5.92 15.20 8.41
C PRO A 80 7.37 15.69 8.27
N ASP A 81 7.74 16.15 7.09
CA ASP A 81 9.05 16.76 6.86
C ASP A 81 9.12 18.13 7.56
N ALA A 82 10.23 18.39 8.25
CA ALA A 82 10.39 19.59 9.05
C ALA A 82 10.53 20.88 8.20
N LYS A 83 11.04 20.76 6.97
CA LYS A 83 11.32 21.90 6.08
C LYS A 83 10.20 22.10 5.07
N ASN A 84 9.62 21.00 4.58
CA ASN A 84 8.70 20.99 3.45
C ASN A 84 7.29 20.63 3.95
N LYS A 85 6.51 21.63 4.37
CA LYS A 85 5.12 21.42 4.82
C LYS A 85 4.29 20.69 3.76
N GLY A 86 3.55 19.68 4.18
CA GLY A 86 2.73 18.84 3.29
C GLY A 86 3.50 17.68 2.65
N TRP A 87 4.80 17.56 2.91
CA TRP A 87 5.62 16.43 2.53
C TRP A 87 5.92 15.56 3.74
N TYR A 88 6.15 14.28 3.49
CA TYR A 88 6.30 13.24 4.49
C TYR A 88 7.45 12.32 4.12
N ARG A 89 8.06 11.77 5.15
CA ARG A 89 9.06 10.72 5.10
C ARG A 89 8.37 9.40 5.43
N LEU A 90 8.50 8.42 4.56
CA LEU A 90 7.93 7.09 4.78
C LEU A 90 9.01 6.21 5.42
N GLN A 91 8.78 5.87 6.69
CA GLN A 91 9.69 5.04 7.48
C GLN A 91 8.99 3.72 7.80
N SER A 92 9.65 2.58 7.57
CA SER A 92 9.11 1.30 7.99
C SER A 92 9.50 0.99 9.43
N LYS A 93 8.66 0.22 10.13
CA LYS A 93 8.88 -0.11 11.54
C LYS A 93 10.15 -0.93 11.77
N ASP A 94 10.51 -1.79 10.83
CA ASP A 94 11.67 -2.70 10.93
C ASP A 94 13.01 -2.02 10.58
N GLN A 95 13.02 -1.01 9.70
CA GLN A 95 14.23 -0.26 9.33
C GLN A 95 14.49 0.92 10.26
N GLY A 96 13.48 1.33 11.04
CA GLY A 96 13.57 2.41 12.02
C GLY A 96 13.68 3.81 11.41
N ASP A 97 13.94 4.79 12.27
CA ASP A 97 13.86 6.21 11.89
C ASP A 97 15.08 6.69 11.04
N GLY A 98 16.13 5.88 10.94
CA GLY A 98 17.35 6.20 10.19
C GLY A 98 17.25 5.97 8.68
N LYS A 99 16.16 5.37 8.19
CA LYS A 99 15.94 5.08 6.78
C LYS A 99 14.58 5.57 6.29
N CYS A 100 14.49 5.87 5.01
CA CYS A 100 13.27 6.30 4.34
C CYS A 100 13.08 5.60 3.00
N LEU A 101 11.82 5.48 2.58
CA LEU A 101 11.50 5.05 1.23
C LEU A 101 12.01 6.09 0.23
N GLU A 102 12.85 5.66 -0.69
CA GLU A 102 13.42 6.42 -1.79
C GLU A 102 12.66 6.08 -3.07
N ALA A 103 12.24 7.10 -3.82
CA ALA A 103 11.81 6.93 -5.19
C ALA A 103 13.03 6.85 -6.11
N ASN A 104 12.98 5.97 -7.09
CA ASN A 104 14.04 5.86 -8.09
C ASN A 104 13.50 6.16 -9.50
N THR A 105 14.40 6.48 -10.42
CA THR A 105 14.09 6.71 -11.83
C THR A 105 14.43 5.46 -12.64
N ALA A 106 13.71 5.20 -13.74
CA ALA A 106 14.07 4.15 -14.69
C ALA A 106 15.55 4.29 -15.12
N GLY A 107 16.29 3.18 -15.14
CA GLY A 107 17.73 3.17 -15.35
C GLY A 107 18.60 3.61 -14.15
N GLY A 108 18.00 4.00 -13.02
CA GLY A 108 18.71 4.31 -11.77
C GLY A 108 19.15 3.06 -10.99
N GLU A 109 19.62 3.24 -9.75
CA GLU A 109 20.21 2.16 -8.92
C GLU A 109 19.36 0.88 -8.84
N LYS A 110 18.04 1.05 -8.79
CA LYS A 110 17.05 -0.02 -8.73
C LYS A 110 16.11 0.03 -9.94
N ASP A 111 16.53 0.63 -11.04
CA ASP A 111 15.78 0.68 -12.30
C ASP A 111 14.30 1.12 -12.12
N GLY A 112 14.09 2.28 -11.48
CA GLY A 112 12.77 2.84 -11.21
C GLY A 112 12.03 2.27 -9.99
N ARG A 113 12.54 1.19 -9.38
CA ARG A 113 11.94 0.58 -8.19
C ARG A 113 12.26 1.38 -6.94
N SER A 114 11.27 1.54 -6.06
CA SER A 114 11.48 2.19 -4.76
C SER A 114 12.18 1.25 -3.79
N PHE A 115 12.98 1.80 -2.88
CA PHE A 115 13.78 1.04 -1.93
C PHE A 115 14.04 1.84 -0.64
N MET A 116 14.48 1.17 0.41
CA MET A 116 14.86 1.84 1.66
C MET A 116 16.29 2.33 1.60
N ASP A 117 16.50 3.62 1.77
CA ASP A 117 17.84 4.24 1.87
C ASP A 117 18.00 5.02 3.17
N ASN A 118 19.23 5.37 3.52
CA ASN A 118 19.53 6.23 4.65
C ASN A 118 18.78 7.56 4.51
N PHE A 119 18.24 8.05 5.63
CA PHE A 119 17.58 9.34 5.70
C PHE A 119 18.53 10.44 5.21
N GLN A 120 18.11 11.18 4.19
CA GLN A 120 18.87 12.27 3.59
C GLN A 120 17.93 13.40 3.20
N ASP A 121 18.44 14.63 3.09
CA ASP A 121 17.66 15.79 2.64
C ASP A 121 17.57 15.84 1.11
N VAL A 122 16.97 14.80 0.52
CA VAL A 122 16.82 14.61 -0.92
C VAL A 122 15.35 14.55 -1.33
N THR A 123 15.05 15.01 -2.54
CA THR A 123 13.67 15.16 -3.04
C THR A 123 12.99 13.83 -3.36
N GLY A 124 13.74 12.75 -3.55
CA GLY A 124 13.19 11.42 -3.79
C GLY A 124 12.68 10.71 -2.53
N GLN A 125 13.02 11.21 -1.34
CA GLN A 125 12.47 10.73 -0.06
C GLN A 125 11.33 11.61 0.49
N LEU A 126 11.02 12.71 -0.20
CA LEU A 126 9.91 13.60 0.15
C LEU A 126 8.66 13.14 -0.58
N TRP A 127 7.73 12.55 0.14
CA TRP A 127 6.47 12.03 -0.39
C TRP A 127 5.29 12.93 -0.02
N ARG A 128 4.31 13.06 -0.90
CA ARG A 128 3.02 13.66 -0.56
C ARG A 128 1.88 12.71 -0.94
N LEU A 129 0.74 12.93 -0.30
CA LEU A 129 -0.47 12.14 -0.45
C LEU A 129 -1.55 13.01 -1.09
N ASP A 130 -1.84 12.74 -2.36
CA ASP A 130 -2.89 13.46 -3.08
C ASP A 130 -4.17 12.63 -3.04
N LEU A 131 -5.22 13.14 -2.38
CA LEU A 131 -6.51 12.45 -2.28
C LEU A 131 -7.11 12.26 -3.68
N VAL A 132 -7.46 11.01 -4.00
CA VAL A 132 -8.05 10.58 -5.27
C VAL A 132 -9.56 10.44 -5.14
N SER A 133 -10.02 9.78 -4.08
CA SER A 133 -11.44 9.56 -3.80
C SER A 133 -11.68 9.39 -2.31
N ALA A 134 -12.87 9.77 -1.86
CA ALA A 134 -13.37 9.55 -0.51
C ALA A 134 -14.83 9.07 -0.60
N THR A 135 -15.04 7.81 -0.97
CA THR A 135 -16.38 7.26 -1.24
C THR A 135 -16.76 6.30 -0.13
N ASN A 136 -17.93 6.50 0.49
CA ASN A 136 -18.43 5.65 1.58
C ASN A 136 -17.42 5.45 2.73
N GLY A 137 -16.61 6.48 3.00
CA GLY A 137 -15.56 6.45 4.02
C GLY A 137 -14.24 5.79 3.60
N ASP A 138 -14.15 5.22 2.39
CA ASP A 138 -12.92 4.67 1.82
C ASP A 138 -12.12 5.76 1.10
N HIS A 139 -10.94 6.06 1.64
CA HIS A 139 -10.04 7.10 1.13
C HIS A 139 -8.88 6.49 0.34
N LEU A 140 -8.72 6.92 -0.90
CA LEU A 140 -7.63 6.53 -1.78
C LEU A 140 -6.72 7.72 -2.04
N TYR A 141 -5.42 7.48 -2.01
CA TYR A 141 -4.38 8.49 -2.22
C TYR A 141 -3.44 8.08 -3.35
N ARG A 142 -2.90 9.07 -4.06
CA ARG A 142 -1.67 8.89 -4.84
C ARG A 142 -0.48 9.31 -4.00
N LEU A 143 0.56 8.49 -4.00
CA LEU A 143 1.84 8.81 -3.39
C LEU A 143 2.76 9.33 -4.49
N ARG A 144 3.30 10.54 -4.30
CA ARG A 144 4.18 11.21 -5.26
C ARG A 144 5.40 11.78 -4.57
N THR A 145 6.53 11.78 -5.24
CA THR A 145 7.75 12.40 -4.71
C THR A 145 7.99 13.79 -5.26
N MET A 146 8.72 14.60 -4.51
CA MET A 146 9.13 15.92 -4.97
C MET A 146 10.06 15.80 -6.19
N LEU A 147 10.89 14.75 -6.24
CA LEU A 147 11.77 14.44 -7.36
C LEU A 147 11.04 14.35 -8.71
N HIS A 148 9.90 13.67 -8.75
CA HIS A 148 9.17 13.43 -10.00
C HIS A 148 7.97 14.36 -10.23
N GLY A 149 7.66 15.21 -9.24
CA GLY A 149 6.53 16.13 -9.30
C GLY A 149 5.19 15.40 -9.50
N ASN A 150 4.36 15.92 -10.42
CA ASN A 150 3.00 15.40 -10.64
C ASN A 150 2.95 14.28 -11.70
N ASN A 151 4.05 14.09 -12.42
CA ASN A 151 4.09 13.24 -13.61
C ASN A 151 4.17 11.76 -13.28
N PHE A 152 4.66 11.42 -12.08
CA PHE A 152 4.80 10.04 -11.63
C PHE A 152 4.14 9.82 -10.27
N SER A 153 3.70 8.59 -10.04
CA SER A 153 3.11 8.13 -8.78
C SER A 153 3.70 6.76 -8.43
N LEU A 154 3.76 6.44 -7.14
CA LEU A 154 4.13 5.10 -6.69
C LEU A 154 3.09 4.08 -7.14
N GLU A 155 3.53 3.03 -7.81
CA GLU A 155 2.71 1.92 -8.24
C GLU A 155 3.09 0.64 -7.49
N GLY A 156 2.09 -0.02 -6.91
CA GLY A 156 2.23 -1.35 -6.34
C GLY A 156 1.71 -2.40 -7.32
N ASN A 157 2.54 -3.38 -7.66
CA ASN A 157 2.19 -4.44 -8.60
C ASN A 157 1.86 -5.78 -7.91
N LYS A 158 1.27 -6.72 -8.64
CA LYS A 158 1.07 -8.08 -8.14
C LYS A 158 2.39 -8.89 -8.17
N PRO A 159 2.64 -9.75 -7.17
CA PRO A 159 3.79 -10.64 -7.16
C PRO A 159 3.54 -11.85 -8.09
N ASP A 160 3.67 -11.62 -9.39
CA ASP A 160 3.54 -12.63 -10.46
C ASP A 160 4.63 -12.38 -11.50
N ASN A 161 5.25 -13.46 -12.01
CA ASN A 161 6.39 -13.40 -12.93
C ASN A 161 6.07 -12.77 -14.29
N LYS A 162 4.80 -12.61 -14.63
CA LYS A 162 4.32 -11.89 -15.82
C LYS A 162 4.11 -10.40 -15.60
N SER A 163 4.29 -9.91 -14.37
CA SER A 163 4.05 -8.51 -14.00
C SER A 163 5.31 -7.68 -14.11
N VAL A 164 5.15 -6.40 -14.45
CA VAL A 164 6.24 -5.42 -14.40
C VAL A 164 6.91 -5.46 -13.02
N TYR A 165 8.20 -5.79 -13.00
CA TYR A 165 9.00 -5.98 -11.78
C TYR A 165 8.48 -7.00 -10.76
N SER A 166 7.66 -7.98 -11.17
CA SER A 166 7.31 -9.17 -10.36
C SER A 166 6.81 -8.91 -8.93
N GLY A 167 6.18 -7.75 -8.68
CA GLY A 167 5.64 -7.35 -7.37
C GLY A 167 6.39 -6.20 -6.69
N ASN A 168 7.52 -5.74 -7.22
CA ASN A 168 8.18 -4.55 -6.69
C ASN A 168 7.28 -3.32 -6.84
N ALA A 169 7.40 -2.40 -5.90
CA ALA A 169 6.84 -1.07 -6.04
C ALA A 169 7.81 -0.17 -6.81
N PHE A 170 7.28 0.66 -7.70
CA PHE A 170 8.10 1.48 -8.61
C PHE A 170 7.41 2.79 -8.96
N MET A 171 8.17 3.74 -9.47
CA MET A 171 7.62 4.99 -9.99
C MET A 171 7.17 4.79 -11.43
N ASP A 172 5.89 5.03 -11.71
CA ASP A 172 5.35 5.05 -13.08
C ASP A 172 4.61 6.35 -13.37
N LYS A 173 4.41 6.65 -14.65
CA LYS A 173 3.63 7.78 -15.10
C LYS A 173 2.26 7.74 -14.43
N THR A 174 1.86 8.89 -13.87
CA THR A 174 0.58 9.08 -13.21
C THR A 174 -0.55 8.75 -14.17
N GLN A 175 -1.39 7.79 -13.79
CA GLN A 175 -2.56 7.34 -14.53
C GLN A 175 -3.75 7.13 -13.57
N ASN A 176 -4.94 6.85 -14.13
CA ASN A 176 -6.13 6.48 -13.37
C ASN A 176 -6.22 4.94 -13.24
N VAL A 177 -5.17 4.33 -12.69
CA VAL A 177 -5.08 2.88 -12.48
C VAL A 177 -5.09 2.53 -10.99
N SER A 178 -5.69 1.40 -10.64
CA SER A 178 -5.88 0.99 -9.24
C SER A 178 -4.57 0.62 -8.53
N GLY A 179 -3.50 0.33 -9.27
CA GLY A 179 -2.15 0.09 -8.72
C GLY A 179 -1.47 1.34 -8.15
N GLN A 180 -1.92 2.53 -8.56
CA GLN A 180 -1.40 3.83 -8.08
C GLN A 180 -2.29 4.50 -7.02
N MET A 181 -3.38 3.83 -6.64
CA MET A 181 -4.33 4.32 -5.64
C MET A 181 -4.14 3.54 -4.35
N TRP A 182 -3.73 4.22 -3.30
CA TRP A 182 -3.31 3.63 -2.03
C TRP A 182 -4.29 3.93 -0.92
N ARG A 183 -4.63 2.89 -0.15
CA ARG A 183 -5.29 2.98 1.14
C ARG A 183 -4.23 3.06 2.23
N LEU A 184 -4.49 3.95 3.18
CA LEU A 184 -3.79 3.98 4.46
C LEU A 184 -4.70 3.31 5.49
N VAL A 185 -4.31 2.13 5.95
CA VAL A 185 -5.07 1.35 6.93
C VAL A 185 -4.32 1.36 8.25
N PRO A 186 -4.84 1.99 9.32
CA PRO A 186 -4.17 2.00 10.62
C PRO A 186 -3.85 0.58 11.11
N VAL A 187 -2.61 0.37 11.55
CA VAL A 187 -2.23 -0.84 12.29
C VAL A 187 -2.82 -0.72 13.69
N GLN A 188 -3.68 -1.67 14.07
CA GLN A 188 -4.25 -1.79 15.42
C GLN A 188 -3.31 -2.52 16.37
#